data_AF-A0A1H9Q3T3-F1
#
_entry.id   AF-A0A1H9Q3T3-F1
#
_cell.length_a   1.000
_cell.length_b   1.000
_cell.length_c   1.000
_cell.angle_alpha   90.00
_cell.angle_beta   90.00
_cell.angle_gamma   90.00
#
_symmetry.space_group_name_H-M   'P 1'
#
loop_
_entity.id
_entity.type
_entity.pdbx_description
1 polymer ?
#
loop_
_entity_poly.entity_id
_entity_poly.type
_entity_poly.pdbx_seq_one_letter_code
_entity_poly.pdbx_strand_id
1 'polypeptide(L)'
;MDTRLDEIDRRIVHALMDDARTISAPTIAEEVNVSPGTIRNRIAQLEDRGVITGYHASIDFEQAEGHLTNLFMCNAPVSEREAIAQQARIIPGVINIRELLTGRRNLHVLAVGADTEDLRRIARSLSDLGLEIEDEVLVQSETTQAYSPFGPGNETREAMLTDFISLSGDAEVAEVTVDRDAPVAGMSLQEAARRETFTDDTLVIAIERDDTVVTPHGDTKIRPDDIVTVFSRNGVTDETITSFRSSEVADS
;
A
#
# COMPACT_ATOMS: atom_id res chain seq x y z
N MET A 1 -16.05 -22.55 -16.12
CA MET A 1 -16.21 -23.18 -14.80
C MET A 1 -15.51 -22.26 -13.82
N ASP A 2 -16.27 -21.70 -12.89
CA ASP A 2 -15.80 -20.68 -11.95
C ASP A 2 -15.16 -21.38 -10.75
N THR A 3 -13.87 -21.75 -10.87
CA THR A 3 -13.15 -22.40 -9.79
C THR A 3 -12.63 -21.31 -8.86
N ARG A 4 -13.47 -20.89 -7.91
CA ARG A 4 -13.05 -20.05 -6.78
C ARG A 4 -11.74 -20.58 -6.20
N LEU A 5 -10.78 -19.68 -5.97
CA LEU A 5 -9.53 -20.00 -5.29
C LEU A 5 -9.85 -20.60 -3.92
N ASP A 6 -9.24 -21.74 -3.61
CA ASP A 6 -9.27 -22.28 -2.25
C ASP A 6 -8.27 -21.53 -1.35
N GLU A 7 -8.20 -21.91 -0.07
CA GLU A 7 -7.34 -21.23 0.90
C GLU A 7 -5.84 -21.39 0.57
N ILE A 8 -5.45 -22.55 0.05
CA ILE A 8 -4.07 -22.82 -0.35
C ILE A 8 -3.72 -21.94 -1.57
N ASP A 9 -4.61 -21.88 -2.56
CA ASP A 9 -4.42 -21.03 -3.74
C ASP A 9 -4.27 -19.55 -3.36
N ARG A 10 -5.10 -19.06 -2.42
CA ARG A 10 -4.98 -17.68 -1.89
C ARG A 10 -3.62 -17.46 -1.24
N ARG A 11 -3.18 -18.37 -0.36
CA ARG A 11 -1.90 -18.24 0.34
C ARG A 11 -0.72 -18.22 -0.63
N ILE A 12 -0.75 -19.07 -1.66
CA ILE A 12 0.24 -19.07 -2.74
C ILE A 12 0.28 -17.71 -3.43
N VAL A 13 -0.87 -17.18 -3.85
CA VAL A 13 -0.92 -15.87 -4.53
C VAL A 13 -0.38 -14.76 -3.62
N HIS A 14 -0.78 -14.72 -2.35
CA HIS A 14 -0.26 -13.74 -1.40
C HIS A 14 1.27 -13.81 -1.28
N ALA A 15 1.83 -14.99 -1.09
CA ALA A 15 3.27 -15.17 -0.90
C ALA A 15 4.07 -14.77 -2.16
N LEU A 16 3.52 -15.06 -3.36
CA LEU A 16 4.12 -14.65 -4.63
C LEU A 16 4.00 -13.15 -4.89
N MET A 17 2.93 -12.50 -4.45
CA MET A 17 2.80 -11.03 -4.54
C MET A 17 3.82 -10.31 -3.66
N ASP A 18 4.18 -10.90 -2.52
CA ASP A 18 5.11 -10.32 -1.56
C ASP A 18 6.57 -10.38 -2.07
N ASP A 19 7.07 -11.57 -2.38
CA ASP A 19 8.37 -11.75 -3.03
C ASP A 19 8.44 -13.08 -3.81
N ALA A 20 7.97 -13.06 -5.06
CA ALA A 20 8.05 -14.21 -5.96
C ALA A 20 9.48 -14.68 -6.27
N ARG A 21 10.51 -13.83 -6.12
CA ARG A 21 11.89 -14.18 -6.45
C ARG A 21 12.53 -15.04 -5.37
N THR A 22 12.23 -14.75 -4.11
CA THR A 22 12.84 -15.42 -2.96
C THR A 22 11.97 -16.54 -2.41
N ILE A 23 10.64 -16.41 -2.49
CA ILE A 23 9.73 -17.39 -1.90
C ILE A 23 9.85 -18.76 -2.58
N SER A 24 9.94 -19.83 -1.78
CA SER A 24 10.13 -21.18 -2.27
C SER A 24 8.90 -22.06 -2.02
N ALA A 25 8.65 -23.03 -2.91
CA ALA A 25 7.55 -23.98 -2.73
C ALA A 25 7.61 -24.75 -1.40
N PRO A 26 8.78 -25.18 -0.88
CA PRO A 26 8.89 -25.72 0.47
C PRO A 26 8.44 -24.75 1.57
N THR A 27 8.84 -23.48 1.51
CA THR A 27 8.45 -22.46 2.49
C THR A 27 6.93 -22.30 2.53
N ILE A 28 6.28 -22.17 1.37
CA ILE A 28 4.82 -22.05 1.29
C ILE A 28 4.15 -23.35 1.76
N ALA A 29 4.75 -24.50 1.47
CA ALA A 29 4.20 -25.82 1.84
C ALA A 29 4.20 -26.05 3.36
N GLU A 30 5.24 -25.61 4.05
CA GLU A 30 5.33 -25.64 5.52
C GLU A 30 4.23 -24.79 6.15
N GLU A 31 4.00 -23.59 5.61
CA GLU A 31 3.00 -22.66 6.13
C GLU A 31 1.56 -23.20 6.02
N VAL A 32 1.21 -23.83 4.90
CA VAL A 32 -0.15 -24.37 4.65
C VAL A 32 -0.28 -25.87 4.91
N ASN A 33 0.75 -26.49 5.52
CA ASN A 33 0.79 -27.91 5.89
C ASN A 33 0.46 -28.88 4.74
N VAL A 34 1.15 -28.72 3.60
CA VAL A 34 1.05 -29.61 2.43
C VAL A 34 2.42 -30.03 1.93
N SER A 35 2.47 -30.87 0.89
CA SER A 35 3.74 -31.24 0.26
C SER A 35 4.26 -30.11 -0.65
N PRO A 36 5.59 -29.92 -0.78
CA PRO A 36 6.15 -28.99 -1.77
C PRO A 36 5.79 -29.34 -3.23
N GLY A 37 5.50 -30.61 -3.51
CA GLY A 37 4.99 -31.03 -4.83
C GLY A 37 3.58 -30.50 -5.10
N THR A 38 2.73 -30.46 -4.08
CA THR A 38 1.38 -29.88 -4.14
C THR A 38 1.45 -28.41 -4.50
N ILE A 39 2.33 -27.63 -3.86
CA ILE A 39 2.47 -26.19 -4.14
C ILE A 39 2.92 -25.93 -5.58
N ARG A 40 3.94 -26.64 -6.06
CA ARG A 40 4.40 -26.48 -7.46
C ARG A 40 3.28 -26.77 -8.47
N ASN A 41 2.52 -27.84 -8.25
CA ASN A 41 1.39 -28.17 -9.11
C ASN A 41 0.31 -27.09 -9.08
N ARG A 42 0.04 -26.49 -7.92
CA ARG A 42 -0.93 -25.41 -7.74
C ARG A 42 -0.49 -24.12 -8.43
N ILE A 43 0.78 -23.73 -8.30
CA ILE A 43 1.35 -22.57 -9.02
C ILE A 43 1.17 -22.76 -10.53
N ALA A 44 1.58 -23.91 -11.07
CA ALA A 44 1.43 -24.20 -12.49
C ALA A 44 -0.04 -24.15 -12.96
N GLN A 45 -0.98 -24.61 -12.14
CA GLN A 45 -2.42 -24.50 -12.45
C GLN A 45 -2.91 -23.05 -12.42
N LEU A 46 -2.44 -22.23 -11.48
CA LEU A 46 -2.79 -20.81 -11.40
C LEU A 46 -2.25 -20.02 -12.59
N GLU A 47 -1.05 -20.36 -13.07
CA GLU A 47 -0.45 -19.84 -14.29
C GLU A 47 -1.24 -20.26 -15.54
N ASP A 48 -1.52 -21.56 -15.70
CA ASP A 48 -2.27 -22.11 -16.85
C ASP A 48 -3.68 -21.52 -16.95
N ARG A 49 -4.32 -21.26 -15.80
CA ARG A 49 -5.64 -20.62 -15.72
C ARG A 49 -5.60 -19.10 -15.94
N GLY A 50 -4.42 -18.49 -16.04
CA GLY A 50 -4.25 -17.04 -16.16
C GLY A 50 -4.60 -16.26 -14.89
N VAL A 51 -4.63 -16.92 -13.73
CA VAL A 51 -4.77 -16.23 -12.43
C VAL A 51 -3.45 -15.54 -12.09
N ILE A 52 -2.33 -16.23 -12.29
CA ILE A 52 -1.00 -15.63 -12.28
C ILE A 52 -0.64 -15.30 -13.73
N THR A 53 -0.54 -14.02 -14.06
CA THR A 53 -0.28 -13.55 -15.43
C THR A 53 1.19 -13.29 -15.71
N GLY A 54 2.02 -13.20 -14.66
CA GLY A 54 3.45 -12.98 -14.79
C GLY A 54 4.11 -12.62 -13.47
N TYR A 55 5.44 -12.55 -13.50
CA TYR A 55 6.28 -12.10 -12.40
C TYR A 55 7.10 -10.92 -12.90
N HIS A 56 6.99 -9.78 -12.23
CA HIS A 56 7.61 -8.52 -12.65
C HIS A 56 8.45 -7.96 -11.51
N ALA A 57 9.62 -7.44 -11.85
CA ALA A 57 10.42 -6.65 -10.91
C ALA A 57 9.86 -5.23 -10.86
N SER A 58 9.74 -4.66 -9.67
CA SER A 58 9.57 -3.21 -9.51
C SER A 58 10.94 -2.55 -9.68
N ILE A 59 11.01 -1.54 -10.54
CA ILE A 59 12.26 -0.87 -10.90
C ILE A 59 12.11 0.62 -10.66
N ASP A 60 13.01 1.19 -9.87
CA ASP A 60 13.19 2.62 -9.74
C ASP A 60 14.14 3.11 -10.85
N PHE A 61 13.56 3.68 -11.90
CA PHE A 61 14.32 4.13 -13.08
C PHE A 61 15.09 5.44 -12.82
N GLU A 62 14.64 6.25 -11.86
CA GLU A 62 15.36 7.45 -11.44
C GLU A 62 16.65 7.04 -10.73
N GLN A 63 16.58 6.08 -9.81
CA GLN A 63 17.76 5.57 -9.10
C GLN A 63 18.66 4.70 -9.99
N ALA A 64 18.10 3.99 -10.98
CA ALA A 64 18.88 3.14 -11.88
C ALA A 64 19.74 3.96 -12.86
N GLU A 65 19.14 4.94 -13.55
CA GLU A 65 19.81 5.70 -14.62
C GLU A 65 19.42 7.19 -14.67
N GLY A 66 18.75 7.74 -13.65
CA GLY A 66 18.28 9.13 -13.63
C GLY A 66 17.10 9.39 -14.58
N HIS A 67 16.41 8.34 -15.01
CA HIS A 67 15.33 8.43 -15.98
C HIS A 67 14.03 8.92 -15.35
N LEU A 68 13.21 9.58 -16.16
CA LEU A 68 11.90 10.09 -15.76
C LEU A 68 10.82 9.05 -16.04
N THR A 69 9.97 8.80 -15.05
CA THR A 69 8.77 7.97 -15.20
C THR A 69 7.54 8.86 -15.28
N ASN A 70 6.71 8.65 -16.29
CA ASN A 70 5.57 9.50 -16.60
C ASN A 70 4.31 8.67 -16.85
N LEU A 71 3.20 9.11 -16.27
CA LEU A 71 1.88 8.52 -16.46
C LEU A 71 1.06 9.41 -17.38
N PHE A 72 0.77 8.90 -18.58
CA PHE A 72 -0.15 9.50 -19.53
C PHE A 72 -1.56 8.95 -19.28
N MET A 73 -2.50 9.85 -18.99
CA MET A 73 -3.92 9.52 -18.88
C MET A 73 -4.61 9.87 -20.19
N CYS A 74 -4.89 8.84 -20.98
CA CYS A 74 -5.41 8.97 -22.34
C CYS A 74 -6.86 8.53 -22.43
N ASN A 75 -7.60 9.14 -23.34
CA ASN A 75 -8.92 8.71 -23.76
C ASN A 75 -8.83 8.04 -25.14
N ALA A 76 -9.46 6.88 -25.27
CA ALA A 76 -9.59 6.12 -26.51
C ALA A 76 -11.06 5.77 -26.77
N PRO A 77 -11.53 5.74 -28.03
CA PRO A 77 -12.84 5.18 -28.36
C PRO A 77 -12.96 3.73 -27.89
N VAL A 78 -14.08 3.37 -27.24
CA VAL A 78 -14.27 2.03 -26.66
C VAL A 78 -14.09 0.91 -27.68
N SER A 79 -14.53 1.13 -28.93
CA SER A 79 -14.42 0.17 -30.04
C SER A 79 -12.99 -0.06 -30.53
N GLU A 80 -12.07 0.87 -30.28
CA GLU A 80 -10.71 0.86 -30.81
C GLU A 80 -9.65 0.69 -29.71
N ARG A 81 -10.06 0.87 -28.45
CA ARG A 81 -9.18 0.89 -27.27
C ARG A 81 -8.24 -0.32 -27.20
N GLU A 82 -8.73 -1.53 -27.41
CA GLU A 82 -7.88 -2.74 -27.36
C GLU A 82 -6.81 -2.73 -28.46
N ALA A 83 -7.19 -2.36 -29.69
CA ALA A 83 -6.25 -2.30 -30.82
C ALA A 83 -5.19 -1.19 -30.61
N ILE A 84 -5.62 -0.01 -30.15
CA ILE A 84 -4.73 1.11 -29.84
C ILE A 84 -3.80 0.74 -28.67
N ALA A 85 -4.32 0.09 -27.62
CA ALA A 85 -3.51 -0.38 -26.51
C ALA A 85 -2.41 -1.34 -26.99
N GLN A 86 -2.75 -2.32 -27.84
CA GLN A 86 -1.75 -3.25 -28.40
C GLN A 86 -0.65 -2.52 -29.19
N GLN A 87 -1.01 -1.50 -29.98
CA GLN A 87 -0.05 -0.69 -30.73
C GLN A 87 0.83 0.16 -29.81
N ALA A 88 0.24 0.78 -28.78
CA ALA A 88 0.95 1.61 -27.82
C ALA A 88 2.01 0.80 -27.03
N ARG A 89 1.80 -0.50 -26.80
CA ARG A 89 2.81 -1.38 -26.15
C ARG A 89 4.11 -1.51 -26.93
N ILE A 90 4.10 -1.22 -28.23
CA ILE A 90 5.28 -1.34 -29.10
C ILE A 90 6.13 -0.06 -29.06
N ILE A 91 5.59 1.05 -28.53
CA ILE A 91 6.30 2.33 -28.45
C ILE A 91 7.48 2.20 -27.47
N PRO A 92 8.74 2.47 -27.91
CA PRO A 92 9.89 2.42 -27.03
C PRO A 92 9.76 3.41 -25.87
N GLY A 93 9.90 2.88 -24.65
CA GLY A 93 9.72 3.61 -23.39
C GLY A 93 8.38 3.33 -22.71
N VAL A 94 7.37 2.80 -23.41
CA VAL A 94 6.12 2.37 -22.77
C VAL A 94 6.36 1.05 -22.02
N ILE A 95 6.12 1.05 -20.71
CA ILE A 95 6.37 -0.10 -19.82
C ILE A 95 5.10 -0.70 -19.24
N ASN A 96 3.99 0.05 -19.20
CA ASN A 96 2.72 -0.44 -18.69
C ASN A 96 1.55 0.23 -19.42
N ILE A 97 0.50 -0.55 -19.70
CA ILE A 97 -0.76 -0.02 -20.20
C ILE A 97 -1.89 -0.61 -19.34
N ARG A 98 -2.78 0.26 -18.83
CA ARG A 98 -3.96 -0.13 -18.08
C ARG A 98 -5.20 0.34 -18.81
N GLU A 99 -6.10 -0.60 -19.09
CA GLU A 99 -7.38 -0.36 -19.76
C GLU A 99 -8.52 -0.27 -18.73
N LEU A 100 -9.15 0.89 -18.62
CA LEU A 100 -10.22 1.13 -17.65
C LEU A 100 -11.59 1.01 -18.32
N LEU A 101 -12.53 0.32 -17.68
CA LEU A 101 -13.84 -0.01 -18.26
C LEU A 101 -14.79 1.19 -18.38
N THR A 102 -14.64 2.18 -17.50
CA THR A 102 -15.58 3.30 -17.38
C THR A 102 -14.85 4.60 -17.14
N GLY A 103 -15.47 5.70 -17.54
CA GLY A 103 -14.94 7.05 -17.36
C GLY A 103 -14.24 7.59 -18.60
N ARG A 104 -13.90 8.88 -18.53
CA ARG A 104 -12.90 9.49 -19.41
C ARG A 104 -11.52 9.06 -18.90
N ARG A 105 -10.47 9.18 -19.72
CA ARG A 105 -9.13 8.66 -19.39
C ARG A 105 -9.11 7.14 -19.26
N ASN A 106 -9.75 6.47 -20.21
CA ASN A 106 -9.96 5.03 -20.15
C ASN A 106 -8.71 4.19 -20.54
N LEU A 107 -7.58 4.83 -20.82
CA LEU A 107 -6.30 4.19 -21.07
C LEU A 107 -5.18 4.92 -20.30
N HIS A 108 -4.53 4.23 -19.37
CA HIS A 108 -3.36 4.75 -18.67
C HIS A 108 -2.08 4.15 -19.27
N VAL A 109 -1.11 4.97 -19.63
CA VAL A 109 0.17 4.53 -20.19
C VAL A 109 1.29 5.01 -19.28
N LEU A 110 2.02 4.07 -18.67
CA LEU A 110 3.23 4.37 -17.92
C LEU A 110 4.42 4.26 -18.87
N ALA A 111 5.23 5.30 -18.92
CA ALA A 111 6.40 5.35 -19.78
C ALA A 111 7.64 5.88 -19.05
N VAL A 112 8.79 5.42 -19.50
CA VAL A 112 10.12 5.84 -19.03
C VAL A 112 10.87 6.49 -20.17
N GLY A 113 11.50 7.63 -19.91
CA GLY A 113 12.36 8.33 -20.85
C GLY A 113 13.63 8.83 -20.14
N ALA A 114 14.74 8.95 -20.89
CA ALA A 114 15.98 9.47 -20.32
C ALA A 114 15.86 10.93 -19.92
N ASP A 115 15.00 11.68 -20.63
CA ASP A 115 14.72 13.08 -20.39
C ASP A 115 13.32 13.47 -20.89
N THR A 116 13.01 14.77 -20.78
CA THR A 116 11.73 15.31 -21.25
C THR A 116 11.56 15.27 -22.77
N GLU A 117 12.63 15.17 -23.57
CA GLU A 117 12.53 15.06 -25.03
C GLU A 117 12.04 13.67 -25.42
N ASP A 118 12.56 12.63 -24.77
CA ASP A 118 12.07 11.26 -24.91
C ASP A 118 10.59 11.13 -24.54
N LEU A 119 10.19 11.71 -23.41
CA LEU A 119 8.78 11.69 -22.99
C LEU A 119 7.86 12.40 -24.01
N ARG A 120 8.30 13.55 -24.56
CA ARG A 120 7.56 14.23 -25.64
C ARG A 120 7.48 13.40 -26.91
N ARG A 121 8.49 12.59 -27.23
CA ARG A 121 8.47 11.66 -28.38
C ARG A 121 7.45 10.55 -28.15
N ILE A 122 7.38 10.02 -26.94
CA ILE A 122 6.38 9.02 -26.55
C ILE A 122 4.97 9.63 -26.64
N ALA A 123 4.75 10.81 -26.06
CA ALA A 123 3.48 11.53 -26.13
C ALA A 123 3.00 11.74 -27.58
N ARG A 124 3.89 12.19 -28.48
CA ARG A 124 3.59 12.31 -29.91
C ARG A 124 3.20 10.98 -30.54
N SER A 125 3.94 9.92 -30.22
CA SER A 125 3.66 8.57 -30.74
C SER A 125 2.30 8.06 -30.27
N LEU A 126 1.90 8.36 -29.03
CA LEU A 126 0.57 8.02 -28.50
C LEU A 126 -0.54 8.79 -29.24
N SER A 127 -0.35 10.10 -29.44
CA SER A 127 -1.30 10.93 -30.20
C SER A 127 -1.45 10.49 -31.65
N ASP A 128 -0.37 10.05 -32.29
CA ASP A 128 -0.38 9.54 -33.68
C ASP A 128 -1.19 8.23 -33.81
N LEU A 129 -1.35 7.47 -32.72
CA LEU A 129 -2.24 6.30 -32.66
C LEU A 129 -3.71 6.68 -32.45
N GLY A 130 -4.03 7.97 -32.32
CA GLY A 130 -5.39 8.45 -32.07
C GLY A 130 -5.76 8.53 -30.58
N LEU A 131 -4.79 8.45 -29.66
CA LEU A 131 -5.04 8.69 -28.24
C LEU A 131 -5.15 10.18 -27.94
N GLU A 132 -6.21 10.56 -27.22
CA GLU A 132 -6.33 11.90 -26.67
C GLU A 132 -5.65 11.92 -25.29
N ILE A 133 -4.47 12.53 -25.18
CA ILE A 133 -3.80 12.71 -23.88
C ILE A 133 -4.51 13.81 -23.11
N GLU A 134 -5.14 13.47 -21.99
CA GLU A 134 -5.82 14.43 -21.12
C GLU A 134 -4.90 14.96 -20.02
N ASP A 135 -4.10 14.09 -19.38
CA ASP A 135 -3.11 14.48 -18.38
C ASP A 135 -1.77 13.75 -18.61
N GLU A 136 -0.70 14.41 -18.18
CA GLU A 136 0.67 13.91 -18.13
C GLU A 136 1.24 14.18 -16.74
N VAL A 137 1.58 13.13 -15.98
CA VAL A 137 1.99 13.23 -14.57
C VAL A 137 3.30 12.49 -14.34
N LEU A 138 4.32 13.20 -13.86
CA LEU A 138 5.58 12.59 -13.41
C LEU A 138 5.33 11.77 -12.14
N VAL A 139 5.75 10.51 -12.17
CA VAL A 139 5.64 9.58 -11.04
C VAL A 139 6.94 9.63 -10.25
N GLN A 140 6.84 10.00 -8.97
CA GLN A 140 7.99 10.03 -8.05
C GLN A 140 8.24 8.65 -7.43
N SER A 141 7.20 7.93 -7.03
CA SER A 141 7.31 6.60 -6.44
C SER A 141 6.05 5.78 -6.69
N GLU A 142 6.22 4.46 -6.76
CA GLU A 142 5.13 3.47 -6.87
C GLU A 142 5.41 2.35 -5.86
N THR A 143 4.41 2.02 -5.02
CA THR A 143 4.50 0.97 -4.01
C THR A 143 3.48 -0.12 -4.33
N THR A 144 3.88 -1.37 -4.18
CA THR A 144 3.00 -2.54 -4.31
C THR A 144 2.98 -3.29 -2.98
N GLN A 145 1.84 -3.87 -2.63
CA GLN A 145 1.66 -4.71 -1.45
C GLN A 145 0.87 -5.97 -1.81
N ALA A 146 1.14 -7.06 -1.10
CA ALA A 146 0.36 -8.28 -1.23
C ALA A 146 -1.10 -8.03 -0.80
N TYR A 147 -2.04 -8.71 -1.49
CA TYR A 147 -3.46 -8.56 -1.19
C TYR A 147 -3.79 -9.22 0.17
N SER A 148 -3.91 -8.40 1.21
CA SER A 148 -3.98 -8.84 2.61
C SER A 148 -5.09 -9.86 2.93
N PRO A 149 -6.27 -9.89 2.29
CA PRO A 149 -7.26 -10.94 2.54
C PRO A 149 -6.83 -12.34 2.10
N PHE A 150 -5.74 -12.47 1.35
CA PHE A 150 -5.09 -13.75 1.03
C PHE A 150 -3.94 -14.08 2.00
N GLY A 151 -3.70 -13.19 2.97
CA GLY A 151 -2.76 -13.26 4.09
C GLY A 151 -3.03 -14.43 5.07
N PRO A 152 -2.10 -14.73 5.98
CA PRO A 152 -2.36 -15.65 7.08
C PRO A 152 -3.21 -14.89 8.12
N GLY A 153 -4.39 -15.42 8.45
CA GLY A 153 -5.31 -14.79 9.40
C GLY A 153 -6.33 -13.87 8.73
N ASN A 154 -7.59 -14.26 8.84
CA ASN A 154 -8.76 -13.41 8.55
C ASN A 154 -9.14 -12.59 9.81
N GLU A 155 -8.13 -12.11 10.54
CA GLU A 155 -8.34 -10.99 11.45
C GLU A 155 -8.40 -9.79 10.52
N THR A 156 -9.57 -9.17 10.48
CA THR A 156 -9.73 -7.79 10.07
C THR A 156 -8.49 -7.05 10.56
N ARG A 157 -7.57 -6.71 9.65
CA ARG A 157 -6.76 -5.52 9.82
C ARG A 157 -7.79 -4.40 9.80
N GLU A 158 -8.48 -4.18 10.91
CA GLU A 158 -8.74 -2.84 11.37
C GLU A 158 -7.37 -2.21 11.34
N ALA A 159 -7.11 -1.56 10.21
CA ALA A 159 -6.24 -0.44 10.11
C ALA A 159 -5.21 -0.38 11.25
N MET A 160 -4.14 -1.15 11.12
CA MET A 160 -2.82 -0.60 11.45
C MET A 160 -2.54 0.53 10.43
N LEU A 161 -3.42 1.53 10.39
CA LEU A 161 -3.19 2.83 9.82
C LEU A 161 -2.57 3.59 10.98
N THR A 162 -1.23 3.58 11.06
CA THR A 162 -0.61 4.82 11.52
C THR A 162 -0.78 5.80 10.35
N ASP A 163 -2.02 6.26 10.11
CA ASP A 163 -2.32 7.24 9.07
C ASP A 163 -1.77 8.56 9.57
N PHE A 164 -0.52 8.86 9.20
CA PHE A 164 0.03 10.19 9.39
C PHE A 164 -0.67 11.12 8.42
N ILE A 165 -1.61 11.92 8.92
CA ILE A 165 -2.10 13.08 8.17
C ILE A 165 -1.14 14.23 8.46
N SER A 166 -0.21 14.51 7.55
CA SER A 166 0.59 15.73 7.59
C SER A 166 -0.32 16.93 7.36
N LEU A 167 -0.43 17.81 8.35
CA LEU A 167 -1.12 19.09 8.25
C LEU A 167 -0.11 20.17 7.83
N SER A 168 -0.57 21.41 7.60
CA SER A 168 0.33 22.52 7.22
C SER A 168 1.16 23.01 8.42
N GLY A 169 2.46 23.24 8.21
CA GLY A 169 3.43 23.32 9.31
C GLY A 169 3.76 21.91 9.82
N ASP A 170 4.78 21.71 10.63
CA ASP A 170 5.25 20.37 11.07
C ASP A 170 4.25 19.60 11.97
N ALA A 171 2.95 19.84 11.84
CA ALA A 171 1.90 19.21 12.62
C ALA A 171 1.42 17.91 11.97
N GLU A 172 1.23 16.89 12.80
CA GLU A 172 0.87 15.53 12.37
C GLU A 172 -0.23 14.97 13.27
N VAL A 173 -1.13 14.19 12.67
CA VAL A 173 -2.11 13.37 13.38
C VAL A 173 -1.73 11.91 13.19
N ALA A 174 -1.76 11.11 14.26
CA ALA A 174 -1.54 9.68 14.19
C ALA A 174 -2.59 8.93 15.04
N GLU A 175 -2.96 7.74 14.60
CA GLU A 175 -3.74 6.78 15.39
C GLU A 175 -2.82 5.72 15.96
N VAL A 176 -2.93 5.49 17.27
CA VAL A 176 -2.06 4.55 17.99
C VAL A 176 -2.89 3.64 18.88
N THR A 177 -2.72 2.34 18.71
CA THR A 177 -3.28 1.33 19.62
C THR A 177 -2.49 1.27 20.92
N VAL A 178 -3.19 1.21 22.05
CA VAL A 178 -2.58 1.16 23.37
C VAL A 178 -2.22 -0.27 23.75
N ASP A 179 -0.93 -0.54 23.89
CA ASP A 179 -0.45 -1.84 24.37
C ASP A 179 -0.81 -2.05 25.85
N ARG A 180 -0.95 -3.32 26.26
CA ARG A 180 -1.29 -3.70 27.64
C ARG A 180 -0.30 -3.19 28.67
N ASP A 181 0.98 -3.14 28.30
CA ASP A 181 2.08 -2.69 29.17
C ASP A 181 2.55 -1.26 28.82
N ALA A 182 1.77 -0.52 28.02
CA ALA A 182 2.11 0.85 27.66
C ALA A 182 2.16 1.76 28.89
N PRO A 183 3.10 2.74 28.95
CA PRO A 183 3.21 3.68 30.05
C PRO A 183 1.91 4.40 30.43
N VAL A 184 1.05 4.69 29.45
CA VAL A 184 -0.24 5.38 29.66
C VAL A 184 -1.39 4.46 30.04
N ALA A 185 -1.23 3.14 29.93
CA ALA A 185 -2.31 2.19 30.15
C ALA A 185 -2.84 2.26 31.60
N GLY A 186 -4.15 2.44 31.74
CA GLY A 186 -4.83 2.54 33.04
C GLY A 186 -4.81 3.93 33.69
N MET A 187 -4.09 4.91 33.12
CA MET A 187 -4.07 6.28 33.60
C MET A 187 -5.24 7.10 33.01
N SER A 188 -5.62 8.19 33.69
CA SER A 188 -6.44 9.22 33.05
C SER A 188 -5.57 10.18 32.22
N LEU A 189 -6.17 10.86 31.24
CA LEU A 189 -5.45 11.84 30.41
C LEU A 189 -4.79 12.94 31.26
N GLN A 190 -5.47 13.42 32.32
CA GLN A 190 -4.91 14.39 33.25
C GLN A 190 -3.76 13.82 34.09
N GLU A 191 -3.82 12.53 34.46
CA GLU A 191 -2.73 11.88 35.20
C GLU A 191 -1.49 11.68 34.32
N ALA A 192 -1.68 11.23 33.08
CA ALA A 192 -0.61 11.05 32.11
C ALA A 192 0.07 12.40 31.73
N ALA A 193 -0.71 13.48 31.58
CA ALA A 193 -0.17 14.83 31.39
C ALA A 193 0.64 15.30 32.62
N ARG A 194 0.15 15.05 33.84
CA ARG A 194 0.86 15.44 35.07
C ARG A 194 2.15 14.65 35.31
N ARG A 195 2.21 13.41 34.81
CA ARG A 195 3.39 12.55 34.89
C ARG A 195 4.38 12.76 33.74
N GLU A 196 4.15 13.74 32.86
CA GLU A 196 4.96 14.01 31.67
C GLU A 196 5.12 12.74 30.80
N THR A 197 4.07 11.90 30.79
CA THR A 197 4.06 10.67 29.96
C THR A 197 3.75 11.01 28.50
N PHE A 198 3.22 12.21 28.23
CA PHE A 198 3.17 12.81 26.91
C PHE A 198 4.23 13.88 26.78
N THR A 199 4.70 14.15 25.55
CA THR A 199 5.36 15.42 25.25
C THR A 199 4.33 16.56 25.32
N ASP A 200 4.74 17.75 25.79
CA ASP A 200 3.86 18.91 26.00
C ASP A 200 3.09 19.36 24.74
N ASP A 201 3.53 18.93 23.56
CA ASP A 201 2.93 19.26 22.26
C ASP A 201 1.91 18.21 21.77
N THR A 202 1.64 17.15 22.55
CA THR A 202 0.70 16.08 22.20
C THR A 202 -0.71 16.37 22.71
N LEU A 203 -1.70 16.34 21.82
CA LEU A 203 -3.12 16.47 22.12
C LEU A 203 -3.87 15.19 21.73
N VAL A 204 -4.58 14.57 22.69
CA VAL A 204 -5.50 13.46 22.39
C VAL A 204 -6.82 14.03 21.87
N ILE A 205 -7.20 13.67 20.64
CA ILE A 205 -8.39 14.17 19.95
C ILE A 205 -9.59 13.26 20.17
N ALA A 206 -9.37 11.94 20.09
CA ALA A 206 -10.39 10.92 20.21
C ALA A 206 -9.82 9.64 20.81
N ILE A 207 -10.67 8.88 21.48
CA ILE A 207 -10.36 7.52 21.93
C ILE A 207 -11.48 6.62 21.41
N GLU A 208 -11.15 5.65 20.58
CA GLU A 208 -12.09 4.62 20.14
C GLU A 208 -11.93 3.37 21.00
N ARG A 209 -13.08 2.86 21.46
CA ARG A 209 -13.18 1.67 22.31
C ARG A 209 -14.45 0.92 21.98
N ASP A 210 -14.35 -0.39 21.75
CA ASP A 210 -15.49 -1.27 21.47
C ASP A 210 -16.39 -0.67 20.35
N ASP A 211 -15.78 -0.23 19.23
CA ASP A 211 -16.43 0.44 18.09
C ASP A 211 -17.18 1.75 18.42
N THR A 212 -16.86 2.38 19.55
CA THR A 212 -17.47 3.63 20.00
C THR A 212 -16.42 4.72 20.20
N VAL A 213 -16.67 5.89 19.62
CA VAL A 213 -15.84 7.07 19.84
C VAL A 213 -16.17 7.73 21.18
N VAL A 214 -15.16 7.81 22.04
CA VAL A 214 -15.17 8.51 23.31
C VAL A 214 -14.49 9.87 23.15
N THR A 215 -15.22 10.94 23.43
CA THR A 215 -14.65 12.28 23.51
C THR A 215 -13.71 12.37 24.72
N PRO A 216 -12.44 12.75 24.53
CA PRO A 216 -11.47 12.80 25.62
C PRO A 216 -11.72 13.99 26.56
N HIS A 217 -11.72 13.69 27.86
CA HIS A 217 -11.75 14.63 28.96
C HIS A 217 -10.62 14.28 29.94
N GLY A 218 -10.25 15.19 30.85
CA GLY A 218 -9.11 14.96 31.76
C GLY A 218 -9.24 13.71 32.64
N ASP A 219 -10.46 13.32 32.98
CA ASP A 219 -10.80 12.13 33.75
C ASP A 219 -10.98 10.85 32.89
N THR A 220 -10.99 10.99 31.56
CA THR A 220 -11.07 9.85 30.64
C THR A 220 -9.87 8.94 30.84
N LYS A 221 -10.14 7.68 31.15
CA LYS A 221 -9.11 6.65 31.35
C LYS A 221 -8.77 5.95 30.06
N ILE A 222 -7.48 5.85 29.80
CA ILE A 222 -6.91 5.06 28.71
C ILE A 222 -6.88 3.60 29.15
N ARG A 223 -7.36 2.70 28.30
CA ARG A 223 -7.36 1.25 28.51
C ARG A 223 -6.47 0.58 27.47
N PRO A 224 -5.92 -0.60 27.78
CA PRO A 224 -5.38 -1.47 26.75
C PRO A 224 -6.39 -1.72 25.64
N ASP A 225 -5.89 -1.90 24.42
CA ASP A 225 -6.67 -2.12 23.21
C ASP A 225 -7.52 -0.90 22.77
N ASP A 226 -7.43 0.25 23.45
CA ASP A 226 -7.97 1.52 22.94
C ASP A 226 -7.20 1.95 21.67
N ILE A 227 -7.90 2.56 20.72
CA ILE A 227 -7.28 3.29 19.61
C ILE A 227 -7.34 4.78 19.94
N VAL A 228 -6.18 5.41 20.08
CA VAL A 228 -6.06 6.82 20.49
C VAL A 228 -5.61 7.65 19.30
N THR A 229 -6.40 8.63 18.90
CA THR A 229 -6.02 9.63 17.90
C THR A 229 -5.27 10.77 18.59
N VAL A 230 -4.00 10.94 18.24
CA VAL A 230 -3.12 11.99 18.77
C VAL A 230 -2.77 13.01 17.70
N PHE A 231 -2.68 14.27 18.11
CA PHE A 231 -2.15 15.36 17.31
C PHE A 231 -0.87 15.88 17.95
N SER A 232 0.18 16.04 17.17
CA SER A 232 1.40 16.72 17.58
C SER A 232 1.63 17.94 16.69
N ARG A 233 1.99 19.08 17.30
CA ARG A 233 2.28 20.31 16.56
C ARG A 233 3.67 20.33 15.91
N ASN A 234 4.59 19.51 16.40
CA ASN A 234 6.01 19.48 16.02
C ASN A 234 6.42 18.10 15.45
N GLY A 235 5.45 17.35 14.92
CA GLY A 235 5.61 16.00 14.40
C GLY A 235 5.41 14.94 15.47
N VAL A 236 4.93 13.77 15.07
CA VAL A 236 4.81 12.61 15.97
C VAL A 236 6.18 11.97 16.07
N THR A 237 6.85 12.14 17.21
CA THR A 237 8.16 11.53 17.46
C THR A 237 8.02 10.07 17.90
N ASP A 238 9.10 9.30 17.79
CA ASP A 238 9.16 7.95 18.37
C ASP A 238 8.84 7.97 19.87
N GLU A 239 9.22 9.03 20.58
CA GLU A 239 8.83 9.23 21.99
C GLU A 239 7.30 9.27 22.16
N THR A 240 6.58 10.04 21.33
CA THR A 240 5.11 10.08 21.37
C THR A 240 4.50 8.70 21.15
N ILE A 241 5.05 7.89 20.24
CA ILE A 241 4.55 6.53 19.97
C ILE A 241 4.86 5.57 21.12
N THR A 242 6.07 5.64 21.70
CA THR A 242 6.49 4.77 22.81
C THR A 242 5.67 4.97 24.09
N SER A 243 5.03 6.12 24.28
CA SER A 243 4.11 6.32 25.40
C SER A 243 2.86 5.43 25.33
N PHE A 244 2.44 5.04 24.13
CA PHE A 244 1.25 4.21 23.88
C PHE A 244 1.61 2.76 23.53
N ARG A 245 2.89 2.44 23.33
CA ARG A 245 3.36 1.09 23.01
C ARG A 245 4.28 0.53 24.09
N SER A 246 4.42 -0.79 24.15
CA SER A 246 5.44 -1.41 25.00
C SER A 246 6.83 -1.15 24.42
N SER A 247 7.81 -0.88 25.28
CA SER A 247 9.20 -0.63 24.90
C SER A 247 9.94 -1.95 24.60
N GLU A 248 9.47 -2.70 23.62
CA GLU A 248 10.21 -3.81 23.00
C GLU A 248 9.98 -3.80 21.48
N VAL A 249 10.85 -3.10 20.75
CA VAL A 249 11.66 -3.58 19.59
C VAL A 249 12.37 -2.33 19.01
N ALA A 250 13.52 -2.01 19.59
CA ALA A 250 14.55 -1.18 18.97
C ALA A 250 15.91 -1.83 19.31
N ASP A 251 16.12 -3.05 18.81
CA ASP A 251 17.44 -3.65 18.59
C ASP A 251 17.26 -5.04 17.97
N SER A 252 17.47 -5.14 16.65
CA SER A 252 18.10 -6.26 15.90
C SER A 252 17.96 -6.06 14.39
#